data_AF-A0A926ZTI8-F1
#
_entry.id   AF-A0A926ZTI8-F1
#
_cell.length_a   1.000
_cell.length_b   1.000
_cell.length_c   1.000
_cell.angle_alpha   90.00
_cell.angle_beta   90.00
_cell.angle_gamma   90.00
#
_symmetry.space_group_name_H-M   'P 1'
#
loop_
_entity.id
_entity.type
_entity.pdbx_description
1 polymer ?
#
loop_
_entity_poly.entity_id
_entity_poly.type
_entity_poly.pdbx_seq_one_letter_code
_entity_poly.pdbx_strand_id
1 'polypeptide(L)'
;MSRLKRWLNMNQEKVCGDGSLKPEYLQQLIADNMRPEMIDKHAQILKNRYLELEHLDETDPELRPVYTAYDFFTPTEKIQFNPDGSLKQEYFESELKKGTSLGWLEEMERRKKIEIDDYNKVSAKHAEQGINFGAWQMRGRMEDSRTYVQRRQQMEQDLRNFEDVDSLPFDKDTAY
;
A
#
# COMPACT_ATOMS: atom_id res chain seq x y z
N MET A 1 -9.33 3.37 -3.00
CA MET A 1 -9.39 2.04 -2.34
C MET A 1 -10.07 2.22 -0.98
N SER A 2 -11.11 1.45 -0.67
CA SER A 2 -12.03 1.72 0.45
C SER A 2 -11.58 1.09 1.79
N ARG A 3 -12.13 1.53 2.93
CA ARG A 3 -11.83 0.99 4.26
C ARG A 3 -12.33 -0.45 4.40
N LEU A 4 -13.54 -0.71 3.91
CA LEU A 4 -14.18 -2.01 3.92
C LEU A 4 -13.33 -3.07 3.22
N LYS A 5 -12.81 -2.75 2.03
CA LYS A 5 -11.99 -3.70 1.26
C LYS A 5 -10.73 -4.14 2.03
N ARG A 6 -10.10 -3.24 2.78
CA ARG A 6 -8.95 -3.59 3.63
C ARG A 6 -9.33 -4.49 4.78
N TRP A 7 -10.44 -4.16 5.47
CA TRP A 7 -10.92 -4.95 6.58
C TRP A 7 -11.33 -6.37 6.14
N LEU A 8 -11.96 -6.51 4.97
CA LEU A 8 -12.28 -7.81 4.39
C LEU A 8 -11.03 -8.63 4.10
N ASN A 9 -9.99 -8.01 3.52
CA ASN A 9 -8.72 -8.71 3.28
C ASN A 9 -8.05 -9.14 4.59
N MET A 10 -8.07 -8.31 5.64
CA MET A 10 -7.53 -8.68 6.96
C MET A 10 -8.30 -9.84 7.60
N ASN A 11 -9.63 -9.88 7.41
CA ASN A 11 -10.49 -10.89 8.03
C ASN A 11 -10.86 -12.00 7.05
N GLN A 12 -10.13 -12.15 5.93
CA GLN A 12 -10.50 -13.08 4.87
C GLN A 12 -10.58 -14.54 5.33
N GLU A 13 -9.86 -14.92 6.39
CA GLU A 13 -9.95 -16.27 6.99
C GLU A 13 -11.17 -16.43 7.91
N LYS A 14 -11.70 -15.31 8.43
CA LYS A 14 -12.74 -15.26 9.46
C LYS A 14 -14.13 -14.96 8.92
N VAL A 15 -14.21 -14.09 7.91
CA VAL A 15 -15.48 -13.55 7.39
C VAL A 15 -15.62 -13.72 5.88
N CYS A 16 -16.87 -13.85 5.45
CA CYS A 16 -17.28 -13.81 4.06
C CYS A 16 -17.27 -12.37 3.53
N GLY A 17 -17.44 -12.21 2.22
CA GLY A 17 -17.47 -10.90 1.56
C GLY A 17 -18.59 -9.96 2.03
N ASP A 18 -19.61 -10.49 2.71
CA ASP A 18 -20.71 -9.74 3.31
C ASP A 18 -20.50 -9.46 4.82
N GLY A 19 -19.35 -9.83 5.38
CA GLY A 19 -19.04 -9.68 6.81
C GLY A 19 -19.66 -10.73 7.73
N SER A 20 -20.33 -11.75 7.20
CA SER A 20 -20.77 -12.92 8.01
C SER A 20 -19.60 -13.84 8.34
N LEU A 21 -19.71 -14.65 9.41
CA LEU A 21 -18.66 -15.60 9.76
C LEU A 21 -18.53 -16.71 8.70
N LYS A 22 -17.29 -17.10 8.39
CA LYS A 22 -17.02 -18.27 7.56
C LYS A 22 -17.34 -19.57 8.30
N PRO A 23 -17.90 -20.58 7.62
CA PRO A 23 -18.16 -21.90 8.22
C PRO A 23 -16.89 -22.55 8.79
N GLU A 24 -15.74 -22.40 8.12
CA GLU A 24 -14.48 -22.99 8.55
C GLU A 24 -13.99 -22.36 9.87
N TYR A 25 -14.07 -21.03 9.97
CA TYR A 25 -13.71 -20.31 11.19
C TYR A 25 -14.71 -20.56 12.33
N LEU A 26 -15.99 -20.74 12.01
CA LEU A 26 -16.99 -21.17 12.98
C LEU A 26 -16.64 -22.54 13.58
N GLN A 27 -16.25 -23.52 12.75
CA GLN A 27 -15.80 -24.83 13.24
C GLN A 27 -14.57 -24.73 14.13
N GLN A 28 -13.63 -23.85 13.81
CA GLN A 28 -12.46 -23.59 14.65
C GLN A 28 -12.87 -23.05 16.04
N LEU A 29 -13.77 -22.06 16.11
CA LEU A 29 -14.23 -21.52 17.39
C LEU A 29 -14.93 -22.59 18.25
N ILE A 30 -15.69 -23.49 17.61
CA ILE A 30 -16.31 -24.64 18.30
C ILE A 30 -15.24 -25.61 18.81
N ALA A 31 -14.22 -25.92 18.00
CA ALA A 31 -13.11 -26.78 18.39
C ALA A 31 -12.28 -26.19 19.55
N ASP A 32 -12.15 -24.87 19.60
CA ASP A 32 -11.51 -24.12 20.70
C ASP A 32 -12.41 -24.03 21.95
N ASN A 33 -13.53 -24.76 21.96
CA ASN A 33 -14.48 -24.87 23.06
C ASN A 33 -15.11 -23.51 23.45
N MET A 34 -15.25 -22.61 22.47
CA MET A 34 -15.95 -21.34 22.67
C MET A 34 -17.45 -21.59 22.84
N ARG A 35 -18.05 -20.97 23.85
CA ARG A 35 -19.49 -21.10 24.12
C ARG A 35 -20.33 -20.51 22.98
N PRO A 36 -21.48 -21.10 22.61
CA PRO A 36 -22.34 -20.62 21.53
C PRO A 36 -22.68 -19.12 21.63
N GLU A 37 -23.01 -18.63 22.83
CA GLU A 37 -23.38 -17.21 23.01
C GLU A 37 -22.21 -16.25 22.77
N MET A 38 -20.97 -16.72 22.97
CA MET A 38 -19.76 -15.96 22.69
C MET A 38 -19.47 -15.93 21.18
N ILE A 39 -19.74 -17.03 20.47
CA ILE A 39 -19.62 -17.12 19.02
C ILE A 39 -20.61 -16.16 18.35
N ASP A 40 -21.87 -16.17 18.79
CA ASP A 40 -22.92 -15.27 18.26
C ASP A 40 -22.54 -13.81 18.50
N LYS A 41 -22.08 -13.48 19.72
CA LYS A 41 -21.59 -12.13 20.03
C LYS A 41 -20.41 -11.74 19.15
N HIS A 42 -19.46 -12.66 18.90
CA HIS A 42 -18.31 -12.41 18.04
C HIS A 42 -18.73 -12.17 16.58
N ALA A 43 -19.63 -13.00 16.05
CA ALA A 43 -20.21 -12.84 14.72
C ALA A 43 -20.89 -11.47 14.57
N GLN A 44 -21.66 -11.06 15.58
CA GLN A 44 -22.35 -9.76 15.57
C GLN A 44 -21.37 -8.59 15.58
N ILE A 45 -20.27 -8.67 16.35
CA ILE A 45 -19.22 -7.64 16.36
C ILE A 45 -18.61 -7.47 14.97
N LEU A 46 -18.24 -8.57 14.31
CA LEU A 46 -17.66 -8.54 12.97
C LEU A 46 -18.65 -7.99 11.93
N LYS A 47 -19.92 -8.42 12.00
CA LYS A 47 -20.98 -7.92 11.10
C LYS A 47 -21.27 -6.44 11.29
N ASN A 48 -21.34 -5.96 12.55
CA ASN A 48 -21.54 -4.55 12.84
C ASN A 48 -20.36 -3.71 12.30
N ARG A 49 -19.12 -4.22 12.43
CA ARG A 49 -17.95 -3.54 11.88
C ARG A 49 -17.97 -3.48 10.36
N TYR A 50 -18.39 -4.55 9.69
CA TYR A 50 -18.60 -4.55 8.24
C TYR A 50 -19.56 -3.43 7.84
N LEU A 51 -20.75 -3.37 8.46
CA LEU A 51 -21.79 -2.40 8.11
C LEU A 51 -21.35 -0.95 8.38
N GLU A 52 -20.63 -0.72 9.48
CA GLU A 52 -20.06 0.58 9.80
C GLU A 52 -19.06 1.03 8.72
N LEU A 53 -18.16 0.14 8.29
CA LEU A 53 -17.16 0.47 7.28
C LEU A 53 -17.77 0.67 5.88
N GLU A 54 -18.79 -0.12 5.53
CA GLU A 54 -19.59 0.06 4.33
C GLU A 54 -20.24 1.45 4.31
N HIS A 55 -20.91 1.81 5.41
CA HIS A 55 -21.53 3.13 5.56
C HIS A 55 -20.51 4.28 5.47
N LEU A 56 -19.34 4.13 6.10
CA LEU A 56 -18.28 5.14 6.03
C LEU A 56 -17.67 5.27 4.64
N ASP A 57 -17.56 4.17 3.89
CA ASP A 57 -17.06 4.23 2.52
C ASP A 57 -18.04 4.92 1.57
N GLU A 58 -19.34 4.85 1.86
CA GLU A 58 -20.38 5.56 1.11
C GLU A 58 -20.51 7.04 1.52
N THR A 59 -20.43 7.35 2.81
CA THR A 59 -20.73 8.69 3.34
C THR A 59 -19.51 9.59 3.52
N ASP A 60 -18.33 9.01 3.78
CA ASP A 60 -17.08 9.71 4.01
C ASP A 60 -15.91 8.94 3.35
N PRO A 61 -15.84 8.87 2.02
CA PRO A 61 -14.82 8.07 1.34
C PRO A 61 -13.41 8.57 1.69
N GLU A 62 -12.55 7.65 2.11
CA GLU A 62 -11.18 7.97 2.50
C GLU A 62 -10.37 8.50 1.30
N LEU A 63 -9.93 9.75 1.37
CA LEU A 63 -9.03 10.35 0.39
C LEU A 63 -7.63 9.75 0.56
N ARG A 64 -7.25 8.86 -0.35
CA ARG A 64 -5.91 8.28 -0.41
C ARG A 64 -5.09 8.94 -1.51
N PRO A 65 -3.90 9.50 -1.21
CA PRO A 65 -3.01 10.01 -2.24
C PRO A 65 -2.60 8.87 -3.18
N VAL A 66 -2.75 9.12 -4.48
CA VAL A 66 -2.33 8.20 -5.54
C VAL A 66 -0.93 8.61 -5.95
N TYR A 67 0.03 7.71 -5.79
CA TYR A 67 1.40 7.93 -6.24
C TYR A 67 1.68 7.12 -7.49
N THR A 68 2.37 7.76 -8.41
CA THR A 68 2.91 7.21 -9.65
C THR A 68 4.40 6.92 -9.47
N ALA A 69 4.98 6.10 -10.37
CA ALA A 69 6.42 5.90 -10.40
C ALA A 69 7.19 7.23 -10.48
N TYR A 70 6.64 8.22 -11.20
CA TYR A 70 7.24 9.54 -11.39
C TYR A 70 7.37 10.35 -10.09
N ASP A 71 6.51 10.13 -9.11
CA ASP A 71 6.63 10.77 -7.79
C ASP A 71 7.92 10.37 -7.07
N PHE A 72 8.45 9.19 -7.42
CA PHE A 72 9.67 8.63 -6.86
C PHE A 72 10.93 9.00 -7.64
N PHE A 73 10.81 9.66 -8.79
CA PHE A 73 11.99 10.02 -9.58
C PHE A 73 12.87 11.03 -8.85
N THR A 74 14.17 10.83 -8.94
CA THR A 74 15.17 11.81 -8.49
C THR A 74 15.08 13.09 -9.33
N PRO A 75 15.58 14.23 -8.82
CA PRO A 75 15.63 15.46 -9.61
C PRO A 75 16.34 15.28 -10.96
N THR A 76 17.40 14.48 -11.00
CA THR A 76 18.15 14.15 -12.22
C THR A 76 17.29 13.35 -13.20
N GLU A 77 16.57 12.33 -12.74
CA GLU A 77 15.67 11.55 -13.60
C GLU A 77 14.53 12.41 -14.16
N LYS A 78 14.01 13.37 -13.39
CA LYS A 78 12.98 14.30 -13.87
C LYS A 78 13.48 15.24 -14.97
N ILE A 79 14.79 15.47 -15.05
CA ILE A 79 15.41 16.22 -16.15
C ILE A 79 15.57 15.32 -17.39
N GLN A 80 15.82 14.02 -17.20
CA GLN A 80 16.13 13.06 -18.26
C GLN A 80 14.89 12.44 -18.91
N PHE A 81 13.87 12.14 -18.11
CA PHE A 81 12.75 11.30 -18.51
C PHE A 81 11.40 12.01 -18.36
N ASN A 82 10.46 11.57 -19.18
CA ASN A 82 9.03 11.82 -19.01
C ASN A 82 8.43 10.84 -17.98
N PRO A 83 7.21 11.11 -17.48
CA PRO A 83 6.54 10.21 -16.53
C PRO A 83 6.30 8.78 -17.04
N ASP A 84 6.24 8.58 -18.36
CA ASP A 84 6.10 7.27 -19.02
C ASP A 84 7.43 6.54 -19.24
N GLY A 85 8.55 7.15 -18.82
CA GLY A 85 9.89 6.59 -18.94
C GLY A 85 10.56 6.81 -20.28
N SER A 86 9.90 7.49 -21.22
CA SER A 86 10.57 7.97 -22.43
C SER A 86 11.62 9.02 -22.10
N LEU A 87 12.72 9.03 -22.85
CA LEU A 87 13.70 10.11 -22.74
C LEU A 87 13.10 11.42 -23.26
N LYS A 88 13.38 12.51 -22.55
CA LYS A 88 13.07 13.84 -23.04
C LYS A 88 13.92 14.16 -24.26
N GLN A 89 13.29 14.74 -25.27
CA GLN A 89 13.94 15.07 -26.53
C GLN A 89 15.16 15.98 -26.31
N GLU A 90 15.04 16.96 -25.41
CA GLU A 90 16.13 17.89 -25.10
C GLU A 90 17.34 17.18 -24.50
N TYR A 91 17.10 16.21 -23.61
CA TYR A 91 18.16 15.40 -23.02
C TYR A 91 18.82 14.50 -24.07
N PHE A 92 17.99 13.80 -24.84
CA PHE A 92 18.42 12.90 -25.91
C PHE A 92 19.35 13.60 -26.92
N GLU A 93 18.93 14.76 -27.45
CA GLU A 93 19.74 15.55 -28.38
C GLU A 93 21.02 16.09 -27.74
N SER A 94 20.96 16.49 -26.47
CA SER A 94 22.13 17.00 -25.76
C SER A 94 23.21 15.93 -25.55
N GLU A 95 22.82 14.69 -25.27
CA GLU A 95 23.73 13.57 -25.04
C GLU A 95 24.33 13.05 -26.36
N LEU A 96 23.55 12.99 -27.44
CA LEU A 96 24.08 12.69 -28.77
C LEU A 96 25.17 13.68 -29.19
N LYS A 97 24.97 14.98 -28.92
CA LYS A 97 25.99 16.02 -29.20
C LYS A 97 27.27 15.85 -28.38
N LYS A 98 27.18 15.23 -27.20
CA LYS A 98 28.34 14.93 -26.34
C LYS A 98 29.05 13.63 -26.73
N GLY A 99 28.54 12.90 -27.73
CA GLY A 99 29.12 11.66 -28.22
C GLY A 99 28.59 10.41 -27.51
N THR A 100 27.50 10.52 -26.73
CA THR A 100 26.83 9.35 -26.16
C THR A 100 26.22 8.51 -27.29
N SER A 101 26.44 7.20 -27.26
CA SER A 101 25.95 6.31 -28.32
C SER A 101 24.42 6.20 -28.30
N LEU A 102 23.81 6.17 -29.49
CA LEU A 102 22.37 5.97 -29.64
C LEU A 102 21.86 4.73 -28.90
N GLY A 103 22.53 3.59 -29.05
CA GLY A 103 22.13 2.35 -28.37
C GLY A 103 22.18 2.42 -26.83
N TRP A 104 23.03 3.28 -26.27
CA TRP A 104 23.04 3.54 -24.82
C TRP A 104 21.80 4.32 -24.40
N LEU A 105 21.39 5.34 -25.17
CA LEU A 105 20.19 6.14 -24.88
C LEU A 105 18.92 5.28 -25.02
N GLU A 106 18.86 4.42 -26.04
CA GLU A 106 17.77 3.46 -26.21
C GLU A 106 17.68 2.45 -25.07
N GLU A 107 18.82 1.89 -24.63
CA GLU A 107 18.85 0.97 -23.48
C GLU A 107 18.47 1.66 -22.17
N MET A 108 18.89 2.92 -21.98
CA MET A 108 18.50 3.75 -20.83
C MET A 108 16.98 3.97 -20.79
N GLU A 109 16.37 4.35 -21.92
CA GLU A 109 14.92 4.48 -22.05
C GLU A 109 14.22 3.15 -21.76
N ARG A 110 14.68 2.06 -22.38
CA ARG A 110 14.09 0.73 -22.20
C ARG A 110 14.08 0.30 -20.74
N ARG A 111 15.20 0.51 -20.03
CA ARG A 111 15.33 0.20 -18.60
C ARG A 111 14.36 1.02 -17.75
N LYS A 112 14.22 2.32 -18.04
CA LYS A 112 13.31 3.18 -17.26
C LYS A 112 11.84 2.81 -17.48
N LYS A 113 11.45 2.45 -18.70
CA LYS A 113 10.10 1.93 -18.98
C LYS A 113 9.82 0.64 -18.20
N ILE A 114 10.78 -0.28 -18.14
CA ILE A 114 10.64 -1.51 -17.33
C ILE A 114 10.45 -1.18 -15.86
N GLU A 115 11.22 -0.24 -15.31
CA GLU A 115 11.09 0.17 -13.92
C GLU A 115 9.69 0.73 -13.60
N ILE A 116 9.12 1.55 -14.49
CA ILE A 116 7.76 2.07 -14.34
C ILE A 116 6.73 0.94 -14.43
N ASP A 117 6.88 0.03 -15.40
CA ASP A 117 5.98 -1.11 -15.56
C ASP A 117 6.01 -2.02 -14.32
N ASP A 118 7.19 -2.25 -13.77
CA ASP A 118 7.36 -3.06 -12.57
C ASP A 118 6.75 -2.37 -11.34
N TYR A 119 6.96 -1.05 -11.18
CA TYR A 119 6.25 -0.27 -10.15
C TYR A 119 4.73 -0.41 -10.30
N ASN A 120 4.20 -0.26 -11.51
CA ASN A 120 2.76 -0.34 -11.76
C ASN A 120 2.19 -1.72 -11.44
N LYS A 121 2.89 -2.79 -11.81
CA LYS A 121 2.51 -4.17 -11.47
C LYS A 121 2.50 -4.41 -9.96
N VAL A 122 3.56 -3.99 -9.27
CA VAL A 122 3.66 -4.15 -7.80
C VAL A 122 2.58 -3.33 -7.10
N SER A 123 2.37 -2.09 -7.53
CA SER A 123 1.34 -1.20 -7.01
C SER A 123 -0.06 -1.80 -7.20
N ALA A 124 -0.36 -2.35 -8.38
CA ALA A 124 -1.63 -3.01 -8.66
C ALA A 124 -1.85 -4.23 -7.75
N LYS A 125 -0.83 -5.08 -7.58
CA LYS A 125 -0.90 -6.25 -6.67
C LYS A 125 -1.21 -5.86 -5.22
N HIS A 126 -0.54 -4.82 -4.71
CA HIS A 126 -0.82 -4.31 -3.36
C HIS A 126 -2.21 -3.66 -3.27
N ALA A 127 -2.64 -2.99 -4.33
CA ALA A 127 -3.98 -2.41 -4.43
C ALA A 127 -5.09 -3.48 -4.50
N GLU A 128 -4.81 -4.73 -4.86
CA GLU A 128 -5.78 -5.82 -4.68
C GLU A 128 -5.93 -6.17 -3.18
N GLN A 129 -4.83 -6.11 -2.44
CA GLN A 129 -4.71 -6.46 -1.03
C GLN A 129 -5.16 -5.37 -0.05
N GLY A 130 -5.46 -4.15 -0.50
CA GLY A 130 -5.82 -3.05 0.43
C GLY A 130 -4.70 -2.05 0.68
N ILE A 131 -3.51 -2.35 0.17
CA ILE A 131 -2.28 -1.64 0.51
C ILE A 131 -2.03 -0.54 -0.53
N ASN A 132 -1.74 0.67 -0.05
CA ASN A 132 -1.29 1.77 -0.92
C ASN A 132 0.23 1.71 -1.02
N PHE A 133 0.75 0.97 -2.00
CA PHE A 133 2.19 0.76 -2.19
C PHE A 133 2.97 2.07 -2.32
N GLY A 134 2.43 3.05 -3.04
CA GLY A 134 3.06 4.35 -3.18
C GLY A 134 3.13 5.12 -1.86
N ALA A 135 2.07 5.07 -1.05
CA ALA A 135 2.12 5.67 0.28
C ALA A 135 3.15 4.97 1.18
N TRP A 136 3.25 3.64 1.11
CA TRP A 136 4.28 2.86 1.81
C TRP A 136 5.70 3.27 1.37
N GLN A 137 5.97 3.38 0.07
CA GLN A 137 7.28 3.84 -0.42
C GLN A 137 7.59 5.29 -0.03
N MET A 138 6.60 6.18 -0.07
CA MET A 138 6.79 7.57 0.37
C MET A 138 7.03 7.66 1.88
N ARG A 139 6.42 6.79 2.68
CA ARG A 139 6.71 6.69 4.12
C ARG A 139 8.15 6.31 4.36
N GLY A 140 8.66 5.26 3.71
CA GLY A 140 10.08 4.87 3.84
C GLY A 140 11.03 6.05 3.60
N ARG A 141 10.80 6.82 2.51
CA ARG A 141 11.59 8.04 2.22
C ARG A 141 11.45 9.12 3.28
N MET A 142 10.26 9.30 3.86
CA MET A 142 10.04 10.28 4.91
C MET A 142 10.61 9.80 6.27
N GLU A 143 10.53 8.52 6.58
CA GLU A 143 11.02 7.92 7.83
C GLU A 143 12.52 8.07 7.99
N ASP A 144 13.27 7.92 6.89
CA ASP A 144 14.71 8.24 6.82
C ASP A 144 15.01 9.69 7.21
N SER A 145 14.03 10.60 7.09
CA SER A 145 14.16 12.03 7.38
C SER A 145 13.49 12.50 8.68
N ARG A 146 12.76 11.63 9.40
CA ARG A 146 11.90 12.00 10.54
C ARG A 146 12.55 11.86 11.91
N THR A 147 12.04 12.65 12.88
CA THR A 147 12.32 12.50 14.32
C THR A 147 11.47 11.38 14.95
N TYR A 148 11.88 10.84 16.11
CA TYR A 148 11.21 9.72 16.78
C TYR A 148 9.70 9.92 17.03
N VAL A 149 9.28 11.11 17.45
CA VAL A 149 7.87 11.44 17.72
C VAL A 149 7.01 11.38 16.45
N GLN A 150 7.56 11.81 15.32
CA GLN A 150 6.88 11.77 14.02
C GLN A 150 6.79 10.35 13.45
N ARG A 151 7.75 9.48 13.78
CA ARG A 151 7.69 8.04 13.44
C ARG A 151 6.58 7.32 14.21
N ARG A 152 6.36 7.64 15.49
CA ARG A 152 5.25 7.05 16.27
C ARG A 152 3.85 7.40 15.72
N GLN A 153 3.62 8.65 15.33
CA GLN A 153 2.33 9.07 14.76
C GLN A 153 2.05 8.39 13.41
N GLN A 154 3.12 8.10 12.65
CA GLN A 154 3.04 7.40 11.36
C GLN A 154 2.68 5.92 11.56
N MET A 155 3.33 5.26 12.51
CA MET A 155 3.08 3.87 12.89
C MET A 155 1.60 3.59 13.22
N GLU A 156 0.90 4.54 13.86
CA GLU A 156 -0.56 4.40 14.09
C GLU A 156 -1.37 4.39 12.79
N GLN A 157 -0.93 5.12 11.76
CA GLN A 157 -1.52 5.13 10.43
C GLN A 157 -1.12 3.88 9.61
N ASP A 158 0.08 3.35 9.84
CA ASP A 158 0.64 2.16 9.16
C ASP A 158 -0.03 0.88 9.65
N LEU A 159 -0.22 0.78 10.97
CA LEU A 159 -1.06 -0.24 11.61
C LEU A 159 -2.51 -0.19 11.11
N ARG A 160 -3.05 1.01 10.84
CA ARG A 160 -4.37 1.19 10.20
C ARG A 160 -4.38 0.82 8.70
N ASN A 161 -3.21 0.80 8.07
CA ASN A 161 -3.01 0.44 6.67
C ASN A 161 -2.58 -1.02 6.47
N PHE A 162 -2.41 -1.77 7.56
CA PHE A 162 -2.01 -3.17 7.56
C PHE A 162 -0.65 -3.40 6.89
N GLU A 163 0.27 -2.46 7.09
CA GLU A 163 1.69 -2.71 6.84
C GLU A 163 2.19 -3.73 7.89
N ASP A 164 3.13 -4.59 7.48
CA ASP A 164 3.63 -5.69 8.32
C ASP A 164 4.19 -5.13 9.64
N VAL A 165 3.95 -5.80 10.77
CA VAL A 165 4.45 -5.35 12.07
C VAL A 165 5.99 -5.34 12.07
N ASP A 166 6.60 -6.29 11.35
CA ASP A 166 8.05 -6.35 11.15
C ASP A 166 8.57 -5.27 10.18
N SER A 167 7.67 -4.57 9.48
CA SER A 167 8.01 -3.39 8.66
C SER A 167 7.92 -2.07 9.42
N LEU A 168 7.44 -2.09 10.68
CA LEU A 168 7.42 -0.90 11.52
C LEU A 168 8.83 -0.56 12.00
N PRO A 169 9.20 0.73 12.04
CA PRO A 169 10.58 1.13 12.32
C PRO A 169 11.05 0.83 13.76
N PHE A 170 10.15 0.50 14.69
CA PHE A 170 10.42 0.07 16.07
C PHE A 170 9.15 -0.47 16.75
N ASP A 171 9.33 -1.20 17.85
CA ASP A 171 8.22 -1.74 18.66
C ASP A 171 7.42 -0.59 19.33
N LYS A 172 6.08 -0.67 19.25
CA LYS A 172 5.16 0.31 19.84
C LYS A 172 5.34 0.46 21.37
N ASP A 173 5.84 -0.60 22.01
CA ASP A 173 6.02 -0.70 23.45
C ASP A 173 7.45 -0.35 23.89
N THR A 174 8.30 0.16 22.97
CA THR A 174 9.64 0.64 23.31
C THR A 174 9.53 1.85 24.27
N ALA A 175 9.87 1.61 25.55
CA ALA A 175 9.89 2.63 26.58
C ALA A 175 11.06 3.62 26.39
N TYR A 176 10.83 4.88 26.80
CA TYR A 176 11.77 6.01 26.67
C TYR A 176 12.96 5.92 27.62
#